data_AF-A0A382IDZ0-F1
#
_entry.id   AF-A0A382IDZ0-F1
#
_cell.length_a   1.000
_cell.length_b   1.000
_cell.length_c   1.000
_cell.angle_alpha   90.00
_cell.angle_beta   90.00
_cell.angle_gamma   90.00
#
_symmetry.space_group_name_H-M   'P 1'
#
loop_
_entity.id
_entity.type
_entity.pdbx_description
1 polymer ?
#
loop_
_entity_poly.entity_id
_entity_poly.type
_entity_poly.pdbx_seq_one_letter_code
_entity_poly.pdbx_strand_id
1 'polypeptide(L)' 'MDRVRDLQTDLKVRLDQGQFVKEVEKFCLEEALKNLATAETHLNGFLQVDKQRGG' A
#
# COMPACT_ATOMS: atom_id res chain seq x y z
N MET A 1 1.79 6.06 9.11
CA MET A 1 0.92 6.50 8.00
C MET A 1 1.76 6.73 6.76
N ASP A 2 2.72 7.66 6.80
CA ASP A 2 3.50 8.05 5.61
C ASP A 2 4.25 6.88 4.98
N ARG A 3 4.90 6.01 5.78
CA ARG A 3 5.63 4.85 5.24
C ARG A 3 4.82 3.90 4.34
N VAL A 4 3.50 3.74 4.57
CA VAL A 4 2.66 2.87 3.72
C VAL A 4 2.34 3.58 2.40
N ARG A 5 2.11 4.90 2.43
CA ARG A 5 1.91 5.70 1.22
C ARG A 5 3.19 5.83 0.40
N ASP A 6 4.33 5.97 1.05
CA ASP A 6 5.63 6.02 0.39
C ASP A 6 5.87 4.71 -0.36
N LEU A 7 5.63 3.57 0.29
CA LEU A 7 5.75 2.25 -0.34
C LEU A 7 4.77 2.07 -1.51
N GLN A 8 3.51 2.48 -1.37
CA GLN A 8 2.53 2.44 -2.46
C GLN A 8 2.97 3.33 -3.64
N THR A 9 3.55 4.49 -3.36
CA THR A 9 4.04 5.42 -4.38
C THR A 9 5.21 4.80 -5.15
N ASP A 10 6.20 4.25 -4.45
CA ASP A 10 7.33 3.56 -5.06
C ASP A 10 6.89 2.38 -5.92
N LEU A 11 5.93 1.58 -5.44
CA LEU A 11 5.40 0.44 -6.19
C LEU A 11 4.61 0.89 -7.43
N LYS A 12 3.86 2.00 -7.36
CA LYS A 12 3.18 2.59 -8.52
C LYS A 12 4.17 3.07 -9.58
N VAL A 13 5.24 3.75 -9.16
CA VAL A 13 6.31 4.19 -10.08
C VAL A 13 6.96 2.98 -10.75
N ARG A 14 7.27 1.92 -9.99
CA ARG A 14 7.81 0.68 -10.57
C ARG A 14 6.82 -0.04 -11.48
N LEU A 15 5.52 0.01 -11.20
CA LEU A 15 4.49 -0.56 -12.06
C LEU A 15 4.34 0.21 -13.38
N ASP A 16 4.50 1.53 -13.34
CA ASP A 16 4.37 2.41 -14.52
C ASP A 16 5.62 2.40 -15.39
N GLN A 17 6.81 2.40 -14.77
CA GLN A 17 8.11 2.48 -15.46
C GLN A 17 8.78 1.13 -15.65
N GLY A 18 8.25 0.07 -15.03
CA GLY A 18 8.84 -1.26 -15.02
C GLY A 18 8.72 -1.95 -16.38
N GLN A 19 9.84 -2.45 -16.89
CA GLN A 19 9.83 -3.43 -17.98
C GLN A 19 9.64 -4.82 -17.39
N PHE A 20 8.38 -5.26 -17.33
CA PHE A 20 8.03 -6.60 -16.87
C PHE A 20 8.27 -7.61 -17.98
N VAL A 21 9.13 -8.59 -17.69
CA VAL A 21 9.42 -9.67 -18.64
C VAL A 21 8.35 -10.77 -18.53
N LYS A 22 7.79 -10.97 -17.33
CA LYS A 22 6.73 -11.94 -17.06
C LYS A 22 5.51 -11.25 -16.47
N GLU A 23 4.32 -11.65 -16.92
CA GLU A 23 3.06 -11.12 -16.42
C GLU A 23 2.88 -11.29 -14.90
N VAL A 24 3.45 -12.36 -14.33
CA VAL A 24 3.43 -12.62 -12.89
C VAL A 24 4.12 -11.52 -12.08
N GLU A 25 5.13 -10.85 -12.63
CA GLU A 25 5.84 -9.78 -11.93
C GLU A 25 4.96 -8.55 -11.76
N LYS A 26 4.23 -8.20 -12.82
CA LYS A 26 3.23 -7.11 -12.81
C LYS A 26 2.08 -7.44 -11.86
N PHE A 27 1.55 -8.65 -11.94
CA PHE A 27 0.48 -9.13 -11.06
C PHE A 27 0.89 -9.04 -9.58
N CYS A 28 2.09 -9.47 -9.23
CA CYS A 28 2.59 -9.40 -7.85
C CYS A 28 2.64 -7.95 -7.33
N LEU A 29 3.04 -6.99 -8.16
CA LEU A 29 3.06 -5.57 -7.77
C LEU A 29 1.64 -4.99 -7.62
N GLU A 30 0.70 -5.36 -8.50
CA GLU A 30 -0.70 -4.97 -8.40
C GLU A 30 -1.35 -5.52 -7.12
N GLU A 31 -1.11 -6.79 -6.79
CA GLU A 31 -1.60 -7.40 -5.55
C GLU A 31 -0.95 -6.78 -4.30
N ALA A 32 0.35 -6.47 -4.35
CA ALA A 32 1.03 -5.77 -3.28
C ALA A 32 0.40 -4.40 -3.00
N LEU A 33 0.03 -3.64 -4.04
CA LEU A 33 -0.67 -2.37 -3.90
C LEU A 33 -2.03 -2.52 -3.23
N LYS A 34 -2.84 -3.52 -3.61
CA LYS A 34 -4.14 -3.80 -2.98
C LYS A 34 -3.97 -4.15 -1.49
N ASN A 35 -2.99 -4.99 -1.18
CA ASN A 35 -2.72 -5.39 0.20
C ASN A 35 -2.27 -4.21 1.06
N LEU A 36 -1.43 -3.32 0.53
CA LEU A 36 -0.99 -2.12 1.22
C LEU A 36 -2.15 -1.13 1.44
N ALA A 37 -3.08 -0.99 0.49
CA ALA A 37 -4.27 -0.15 0.67
C ALA A 37 -5.19 -0.68 1.78
N THR A 38 -5.37 -2.00 1.85
CA THR A 38 -6.10 -2.64 2.95
C THR A 38 -5.40 -2.44 4.29
N ALA A 39 -4.07 -2.61 4.31
CA ALA A 39 -3.27 -2.38 5.52
C ALA A 39 -3.35 -0.93 6.01
N GLU A 40 -3.28 0.05 5.10
CA GLU A 40 -3.48 1.47 5.43
C GLU A 40 -4.86 1.70 6.03
N THR A 41 -5.90 1.13 5.44
CA THR A 41 -7.29 1.24 5.96
C THR A 41 -7.40 0.70 7.38
N HIS A 42 -6.85 -0.48 7.66
CA HIS A 42 -6.89 -1.08 9.00
C HIS A 42 -6.09 -0.27 10.02
N LEU A 43 -4.89 0.19 9.65
CA LEU A 43 -4.06 1.04 10.52
C LEU A 43 -4.78 2.36 10.84
N ASN A 44 -5.46 2.94 9.86
CA ASN A 44 -6.21 4.18 10.03
C ASN A 44 -7.42 3.97 10.93
N GLY A 45 -8.15 2.87 10.75
CA GLY A 45 -9.24 2.48 11.63
C GLY A 45 -8.77 2.30 13.08
N PHE A 46 -7.65 1.60 13.29
CA PHE A 46 -7.06 1.43 14.62
C PHE A 46 -6.70 2.77 15.27
N LEU A 47 -6.00 3.65 14.54
CA LEU A 47 -5.61 4.97 15.05
C LEU A 47 -6.81 5.92 15.28
N GLN A 48 -7.89 5.79 14.50
CA GLN A 48 -9.12 6.53 14.74
C GLN A 48 -9.82 6.07 16.02
N VAL A 49 -9.85 4.76 16.28
CA VAL A 49 -10.37 4.20 17.54
C VAL A 49 -9.50 4.62 18.72
N ASP A 50 -8.18 4.66 18.55
CA ASP A 50 -7.24 5.15 19.57
C ASP A 50 -7.48 6.63 19.91
N LYS A 51 -7.65 7.48 18.88
CA LYS A 51 -8.04 8.89 19.06
C LYS A 51 -9.39 9.07 19.74
N GLN A 52 -10.38 8.23 19.44
CA GLN A 52 -11.70 8.28 20.08
C GLN A 52 -11.69 7.79 21.54
N ARG A 53 -10.74 6.93 21.90
CA ARG A 53 -10.58 6.42 23.28
C ARG A 53 -9.82 7.36 24.21
N GLY A 54 -9.42 8.54 23.73
CA GLY A 54 -8.76 9.56 24.54
C GLY A 54 -7.30 9.20 24.82
N GLY A 55 -6.43 9.57 23.88
CA GLY A 55 -5.07 9.97 24.25
C GLY A 55 -5.08 11.28 25.02
#